data_AF-A0A2D9NKU6-F1
#
_entry.id   AF-A0A2D9NKU6-F1
#
_cell.length_a   1.000
_cell.length_b   1.000
_cell.length_c   1.000
_cell.angle_alpha   90.00
_cell.angle_beta   90.00
_cell.angle_gamma   90.00
#
_symmetry.space_group_name_H-M   'P 1'
#
loop_
_entity.id
_entity.type
_entity.pdbx_description
1 polymer ?
#
loop_
_entity_poly.entity_id
_entity_poly.type
_entity_poly.pdbx_seq_one_letter_code
_entity_poly.pdbx_strand_id
1 'polypeptide(L)'
;MKQFGSVEQLVFGLFILYIIYIFWSGSSKKPRKRTTTTTVVHRRYYSNHSSDQRLLNKPPGALSLFIASISIFILIIITITCLSQWADAVQDYEKQRGIERGGSWDTEIANFIFSDADMGITVGDNIPTVISPNGSVFWITYMLSCILMIAGIRFASNRRSTHKKNLLNSEKKLRPILRRLAMDPNGVIKGRIRLPEAVPISKPSKTDERIIILIYAISALILIWTFISIGSYFNELATEAPTKKWGETMGPREDFQAFILISILLLNTITGNIVVKYLFAEYEGEDDSILPPSVRKQAEDVEEKRVNKLSTEPASADDVLKALAKEMEAAKAEAAFLRQELDETRDKVKGLEIELDEKKVELESIQEITKNMEKIVEENKSSGDKELSLQDSVMVGDNLFNGDKIDKQIINDPEAIARAAIEAYREGRKDSGKIDLDFD
;
A
#
# COMPACT_ATOMS: atom_id res chain seq x y z
N MET A 1 46.06 -14.54 23.09
CA MET A 1 44.86 -14.94 22.32
C MET A 1 44.83 -16.46 22.30
N LYS A 2 44.13 -17.10 23.24
CA LYS A 2 43.85 -18.55 23.15
C LYS A 2 42.99 -18.76 21.90
N GLN A 3 43.28 -19.81 21.13
CA GLN A 3 42.50 -20.17 19.94
C GLN A 3 41.05 -20.37 20.36
N PHE A 4 40.18 -19.43 19.98
CA PHE A 4 38.73 -19.63 19.99
C PHE A 4 38.41 -20.93 19.24
N GLY A 5 37.49 -21.72 19.76
CA GLY A 5 37.05 -22.96 19.10
C GLY A 5 36.56 -22.67 17.67
N SER A 6 36.65 -23.67 16.78
CA SER A 6 36.19 -23.57 15.38
C SER A 6 34.79 -22.92 15.27
N VAL A 7 33.87 -23.29 16.16
CA VAL A 7 32.50 -22.76 16.19
C VAL A 7 32.42 -21.31 16.69
N GLU A 8 33.20 -20.93 17.70
CA GLU A 8 33.28 -19.55 18.19
C GLU A 8 33.76 -18.59 17.09
N GLN A 9 34.73 -19.02 16.27
CA GLN A 9 35.22 -18.23 15.13
C GLN A 9 34.21 -18.16 13.99
N LEU A 10 33.48 -19.24 13.72
CA LEU A 10 32.47 -19.30 12.66
C LEU A 10 31.24 -18.44 13.01
N VAL A 11 30.76 -18.53 14.25
CA VAL A 11 29.68 -17.70 14.78
C VAL A 11 30.08 -16.22 14.77
N PHE A 12 31.31 -15.90 15.18
CA PHE A 12 31.83 -14.53 15.15
C PHE A 12 31.97 -13.98 13.72
N GLY A 13 32.47 -14.80 12.79
CA GLY A 13 32.56 -14.46 11.38
C GLY A 13 31.20 -14.19 10.75
N LEU A 14 30.20 -15.04 11.03
CA LEU A 14 28.82 -14.86 10.57
C LEU A 14 28.15 -13.64 11.22
N PHE A 15 28.42 -13.38 12.50
CA PHE A 15 27.89 -12.22 13.22
C PHE A 15 28.48 -10.90 12.71
N ILE A 16 29.79 -10.84 12.45
CA ILE A 16 30.43 -9.68 11.83
C ILE A 16 29.89 -9.45 10.41
N LEU A 17 29.76 -10.51 9.61
CA LEU A 17 29.14 -10.42 8.28
C LEU A 17 27.70 -9.91 8.36
N TYR A 18 26.93 -10.36 9.36
CA TYR A 18 25.57 -9.91 9.61
C TYR A 18 25.50 -8.43 10.02
N ILE A 19 26.37 -7.96 10.92
CA ILE A 19 26.45 -6.54 11.31
C ILE A 19 26.88 -5.66 10.13
N ILE A 20 27.94 -6.05 9.41
CA ILE A 20 28.41 -5.33 8.21
C ILE A 20 27.27 -5.27 7.18
N TYR A 21 26.54 -6.37 6.98
CA TYR A 21 25.42 -6.42 6.06
C TYR A 21 24.23 -5.53 6.50
N ILE A 22 23.89 -5.47 7.79
CA ILE A 22 22.86 -4.56 8.31
C ILE A 22 23.26 -3.10 8.06
N PHE A 23 24.51 -2.74 8.36
CA PHE A 23 25.01 -1.38 8.13
C PHE A 23 25.07 -1.02 6.65
N TRP A 24 25.40 -1.98 5.79
CA TRP A 24 25.47 -1.78 4.35
C TRP A 24 24.08 -1.72 3.70
N SER A 25 23.13 -2.56 4.15
CA SER A 25 21.74 -2.58 3.66
C SER A 25 20.91 -1.39 4.16
N GLY A 26 21.23 -0.83 5.33
CA GLY A 26 20.64 0.41 5.86
C GLY A 26 20.98 1.66 5.05
N SER A 27 22.03 1.62 4.21
CA SER A 27 22.47 2.75 3.37
C SER A 27 21.94 2.69 1.93
N SER A 28 21.09 1.71 1.60
CA SER A 28 20.41 1.62 0.31
C SER A 28 19.41 2.76 0.16
N LYS A 29 19.88 3.88 -0.39
CA LYS A 29 19.05 5.02 -0.82
C LYS A 29 17.85 4.48 -1.59
N LYS A 30 16.63 4.79 -1.10
CA LYS A 30 15.36 4.46 -1.75
C LYS A 30 15.51 4.66 -3.27
N PRO A 31 15.36 3.62 -4.10
CA PRO A 31 15.38 3.82 -5.53
C PRO A 31 14.24 4.78 -5.86
N ARG A 32 14.59 5.94 -6.43
CA ARG A 32 13.64 6.88 -7.02
C ARG A 32 12.84 6.06 -8.04
N LYS A 33 11.62 5.66 -7.67
CA LYS A 33 10.71 4.95 -8.57
C LYS A 33 10.50 5.88 -9.76
N ARG A 34 11.08 5.54 -10.92
CA ARG A 34 10.64 6.08 -12.21
C ARG A 34 9.24 5.52 -12.43
N THR A 35 8.25 6.26 -11.96
CA THR A 35 6.84 5.96 -12.13
C THR A 35 6.47 6.19 -13.58
N THR A 36 6.32 5.11 -14.34
CA THR A 36 5.67 5.12 -15.65
C THR A 36 4.21 5.53 -15.44
N THR A 37 3.85 6.71 -15.93
CA THR A 37 2.58 7.42 -15.71
C THR A 37 1.34 6.58 -16.00
N THR A 38 1.40 5.62 -16.91
CA THR A 38 0.26 4.76 -17.28
C THR A 38 -0.14 3.75 -16.21
N THR A 39 0.79 3.29 -15.36
CA THR A 39 0.50 2.33 -14.28
C THR A 39 0.00 3.00 -12.99
N VAL A 40 0.30 4.30 -12.81
CA VAL A 40 -0.08 5.07 -11.62
C VAL A 40 -1.55 5.48 -11.68
N VAL A 41 -2.04 5.81 -12.88
CA VAL A 41 -3.43 6.25 -13.08
C VAL A 41 -4.39 5.12 -12.75
N HIS A 42 -4.19 3.90 -13.27
CA HIS A 42 -5.06 2.77 -12.92
C HIS A 42 -4.99 2.33 -11.46
N ARG A 43 -3.87 2.55 -10.77
CA ARG A 43 -3.73 2.17 -9.37
C ARG A 43 -4.45 3.13 -8.41
N ARG A 44 -4.55 4.42 -8.76
CA ARG A 44 -5.17 5.44 -7.89
C ARG A 44 -6.69 5.43 -7.90
N TYR A 45 -7.32 5.05 -9.01
CA TYR A 45 -8.79 5.12 -9.13
C TYR A 45 -9.53 3.88 -8.58
N TYR A 46 -8.83 2.77 -8.33
CA TYR A 46 -9.40 1.55 -7.73
C TYR A 46 -8.87 1.24 -6.33
N SER A 47 -7.83 1.94 -5.84
CA SER A 47 -7.42 1.82 -4.45
C SER A 47 -8.24 2.78 -3.60
N ASN A 48 -9.10 2.25 -2.73
CA ASN A 48 -9.75 3.00 -1.67
C ASN A 48 -8.73 3.91 -0.95
N HIS A 49 -9.17 5.10 -0.50
CA HIS A 49 -8.40 5.87 0.47
C HIS A 49 -8.09 4.93 1.64
N SER A 50 -6.81 4.60 1.83
CA SER A 50 -6.39 3.68 2.88
C SER A 50 -6.85 4.28 4.20
N SER A 51 -7.85 3.68 4.85
CA SER A 51 -8.16 4.01 6.22
C SER A 51 -6.88 3.83 7.03
N ASP A 52 -6.46 4.87 7.75
CA ASP A 52 -5.20 4.93 8.50
C ASP A 52 -5.01 3.76 9.49
N GLN A 53 -6.08 3.02 9.78
CA GLN A 53 -6.05 1.77 10.56
C GLN A 53 -5.35 0.59 9.87
N ARG A 54 -5.15 0.59 8.54
CA ARG A 54 -4.53 -0.53 7.79
C ARG A 54 -2.99 -0.51 7.77
N LEU A 55 -2.34 0.46 8.43
CA LEU A 55 -0.87 0.56 8.47
C LEU A 55 -0.19 -0.61 9.21
N LEU A 56 -0.87 -1.20 10.20
CA LEU A 56 -0.36 -2.34 10.99
C LEU A 56 -0.31 -3.66 10.20
N ASN A 57 -1.15 -3.81 9.18
CA ASN A 57 -1.32 -5.07 8.44
C ASN A 57 -0.58 -5.08 7.10
N LYS A 58 0.29 -4.09 6.84
CA LYS A 58 1.07 -4.06 5.60
C LYS A 58 2.16 -5.14 5.62
N PRO A 59 2.36 -5.87 4.51
CA PRO A 59 3.39 -6.89 4.46
C PRO A 59 4.78 -6.26 4.66
N PRO A 60 5.69 -6.94 5.38
CA PRO A 60 7.09 -6.54 5.46
C PRO A 60 7.69 -6.32 4.07
N GLY A 61 8.62 -5.36 4.00
CA GLY A 61 9.36 -5.06 2.78
C GLY A 61 10.15 -6.27 2.27
N ALA A 62 10.50 -6.27 0.99
CA ALA A 62 11.32 -7.32 0.39
C ALA A 62 12.68 -7.47 1.10
N LEU A 63 13.28 -6.33 1.53
CA LEU A 63 14.52 -6.33 2.29
C LEU A 63 14.37 -6.98 3.66
N SER A 64 13.29 -6.71 4.41
CA SER A 64 13.09 -7.34 5.72
C SER A 64 12.84 -8.84 5.62
N LEU A 65 12.15 -9.30 4.56
CA LEU A 65 11.99 -10.73 4.30
C LEU A 65 13.31 -11.41 3.91
N PHE A 66 14.15 -10.72 3.13
CA PHE A 66 15.48 -11.19 2.79
C PHE A 66 16.38 -11.30 4.03
N ILE A 67 16.40 -10.27 4.87
CA ILE A 67 17.12 -10.26 6.15
C ILE A 67 16.64 -11.42 7.02
N ALA A 68 15.32 -11.56 7.22
CA ALA A 68 14.78 -12.67 8.01
C ALA A 68 15.18 -14.04 7.46
N SER A 69 15.19 -14.22 6.14
CA SER A 69 15.61 -15.49 5.52
C SER A 69 17.08 -15.80 5.75
N ILE A 70 17.97 -14.80 5.67
CA ILE A 70 19.39 -14.95 6.02
C ILE A 70 19.55 -15.26 7.50
N SER A 71 18.84 -14.54 8.37
CA SER A 71 18.90 -14.77 9.82
C SER A 71 18.49 -16.20 10.18
N ILE A 72 17.42 -16.73 9.58
CA ILE A 72 17.02 -18.14 9.74
C ILE A 72 18.13 -19.07 9.28
N PHE A 73 18.75 -18.80 8.12
CA PHE A 73 19.82 -19.62 7.59
C PHE A 73 21.06 -19.65 8.52
N ILE A 74 21.45 -18.49 9.05
CA ILE A 74 22.53 -18.39 10.04
C ILE A 74 22.17 -19.18 11.30
N LEU A 75 20.96 -19.00 11.83
CA LEU A 75 20.49 -19.74 13.01
C LEU A 75 20.55 -21.25 12.80
N ILE A 76 20.12 -21.75 11.63
CA ILE A 76 20.19 -23.17 11.27
C ILE A 76 21.62 -23.67 11.22
N ILE A 77 22.56 -22.91 10.67
CA ILE A 77 23.98 -23.29 10.66
C ILE A 77 24.48 -23.43 12.10
N ILE A 78 24.22 -22.42 12.94
CA ILE A 78 24.67 -22.39 14.33
C ILE A 78 24.11 -23.60 15.10
N THR A 79 22.81 -23.84 15.00
CA THR A 79 22.16 -24.94 15.70
C THR A 79 22.64 -26.30 15.23
N ILE A 80 22.87 -26.49 13.93
CA ILE A 80 23.45 -27.74 13.39
C ILE A 80 24.88 -27.92 13.91
N THR A 81 25.69 -26.86 13.94
CA THR A 81 27.05 -26.96 14.47
C THR A 81 27.06 -27.30 15.96
N CYS A 82 26.20 -26.69 16.76
CA CYS A 82 26.09 -27.01 18.19
C CYS A 82 25.57 -28.43 18.42
N LEU A 83 24.59 -28.90 17.65
CA LEU A 83 24.09 -30.28 17.73
C LEU A 83 25.15 -31.30 17.32
N SER A 84 26.01 -30.97 16.35
CA SER A 84 27.15 -31.81 15.98
C SER A 84 28.17 -31.87 17.11
N GLN A 85 28.51 -30.73 17.71
CA GLN A 85 29.42 -30.70 18.87
C GLN A 85 28.87 -31.46 20.06
N TRP A 86 27.55 -31.38 20.29
CA TRP A 86 26.88 -32.19 21.30
C TRP A 86 27.01 -33.69 21.01
N ALA A 87 26.78 -34.10 19.76
CA ALA A 87 26.93 -35.51 19.36
C ALA A 87 28.35 -36.03 19.63
N ASP A 88 29.37 -35.21 19.34
CA ASP A 88 30.77 -35.53 19.62
C ASP A 88 31.03 -35.62 21.14
N ALA A 89 30.49 -34.66 21.92
CA ALA A 89 30.63 -34.65 23.39
C ALA A 89 29.95 -35.88 24.05
N VAL A 90 28.77 -36.27 23.58
CA VAL A 90 28.08 -37.49 24.04
C VAL A 90 28.90 -38.73 23.69
N GLN A 91 29.49 -38.79 22.49
CA GLN A 91 30.32 -39.91 22.08
C GLN A 91 31.58 -40.04 22.95
N ASP A 92 32.24 -38.92 23.26
CA ASP A 92 33.40 -38.92 24.15
C ASP A 92 33.01 -39.31 25.59
N TYR A 93 31.84 -38.86 26.07
CA TYR A 93 31.29 -39.22 27.36
C TYR A 93 30.98 -40.73 27.47
N GLU A 94 30.33 -41.31 26.46
CA GLU A 94 30.03 -42.75 26.38
C GLU A 94 31.31 -43.59 26.37
N LYS A 95 32.32 -43.14 25.60
CA LYS A 95 33.64 -43.80 25.50
C LYS A 95 34.38 -43.79 26.84
N GLN A 96 34.31 -42.71 27.60
CA GLN A 96 34.93 -42.62 28.94
C GLN A 96 34.25 -43.55 29.95
N ARG A 97 32.94 -43.79 29.82
CA ARG A 97 32.18 -44.71 30.68
C ARG A 97 32.28 -46.19 30.26
N GLY A 98 32.94 -46.50 29.14
CA GLY A 98 33.05 -47.86 28.63
C GLY A 98 31.72 -48.45 28.17
N ILE A 99 30.76 -47.61 27.77
CA ILE A 99 29.47 -48.06 27.23
C ILE A 99 29.70 -48.47 25.77
N GLU A 100 29.56 -49.76 25.45
CA GLU A 100 29.65 -50.25 24.08
C GLU A 100 28.40 -49.83 23.28
N ARG A 101 28.61 -49.19 22.12
CA ARG A 101 27.53 -48.90 21.18
C ARG A 101 27.03 -50.20 20.54
N GLY A 102 25.82 -50.59 20.91
CA GLY A 102 25.12 -51.75 20.34
C GLY A 102 23.64 -51.85 20.73
N GLY A 103 23.05 -50.76 21.24
CA GLY A 103 21.66 -50.71 21.68
C GLY A 103 20.67 -50.42 20.55
N SER A 104 19.37 -50.60 20.83
CA SER A 104 18.27 -50.16 19.96
C SER A 104 18.38 -48.66 19.65
N TRP A 105 17.81 -48.22 18.52
CA TRP A 105 17.67 -46.79 18.19
C TRP A 105 17.06 -45.97 19.33
N ASP A 106 16.15 -46.56 20.10
CA ASP A 106 15.53 -45.88 21.24
C ASP A 106 16.54 -45.54 22.36
N THR A 107 17.50 -46.44 22.62
CA THR A 107 18.55 -46.21 23.61
C THR A 107 19.56 -45.17 23.15
N GLU A 108 19.88 -45.13 21.86
CA GLU A 108 20.76 -44.08 21.31
C GLU A 108 20.10 -42.70 21.36
N ILE A 109 18.81 -42.61 21.04
CA ILE A 109 18.05 -41.35 21.13
C ILE A 109 17.92 -40.90 22.59
N ALA A 110 17.62 -41.82 23.50
CA ALA A 110 17.53 -41.51 24.92
C ALA A 110 18.88 -41.01 25.47
N ASN A 111 19.98 -41.68 25.11
CA ASN A 111 21.31 -41.22 25.48
C ASN A 111 21.62 -39.85 24.88
N PHE A 112 21.31 -39.61 23.61
CA PHE A 112 21.54 -38.29 22.99
C PHE A 112 20.75 -37.16 23.66
N ILE A 113 19.53 -37.43 24.16
CA ILE A 113 18.66 -36.40 24.76
C ILE A 113 18.99 -36.16 26.24
N PHE A 114 19.34 -37.22 26.98
CA PHE A 114 19.43 -37.18 28.44
C PHE A 114 20.84 -37.42 29.00
N SER A 115 21.87 -37.52 28.16
CA SER A 115 23.25 -37.60 28.65
C SER A 115 23.69 -36.29 29.30
N ASP A 116 24.48 -36.39 30.37
CA ASP A 116 25.13 -35.26 31.03
C ASP A 116 26.53 -35.00 30.44
N ALA A 117 26.63 -34.98 29.11
CA ALA A 117 27.87 -34.60 28.43
C ALA A 117 28.10 -33.08 28.58
N ASP A 118 29.35 -32.65 28.47
CA ASP A 118 29.75 -31.25 28.55
C ASP A 118 30.31 -30.79 27.19
N MET A 119 29.70 -29.75 26.61
CA MET A 119 30.19 -29.15 25.36
C MET A 119 31.27 -28.10 25.59
N GLY A 120 31.58 -27.77 26.85
CA GLY A 120 32.49 -26.70 27.23
C GLY A 120 31.87 -25.30 27.10
N ILE A 121 30.54 -25.18 27.16
CA ILE A 121 29.84 -23.89 27.32
C ILE A 121 29.60 -23.71 28.81
N THR A 122 30.36 -22.84 29.46
CA THR A 122 30.29 -22.64 30.91
C THR A 122 29.09 -21.79 31.34
N VAL A 123 28.49 -21.07 30.39
CA VAL A 123 27.29 -20.24 30.62
C VAL A 123 26.07 -21.15 30.75
N GLY A 124 25.62 -21.39 31.99
CA GLY A 124 24.46 -22.23 32.27
C GLY A 124 24.77 -23.59 32.89
N ASP A 125 26.01 -23.86 33.29
CA ASP A 125 26.42 -25.13 33.91
C ASP A 125 25.64 -25.47 35.19
N ASN A 126 25.17 -24.45 35.90
CA ASN A 126 24.42 -24.61 37.15
C ASN A 126 22.95 -25.03 36.92
N ILE A 127 22.53 -25.28 35.68
CA ILE A 127 21.16 -25.63 35.27
C ILE A 127 21.16 -27.08 34.77
N PRO A 128 20.04 -27.83 34.89
CA PRO A 128 19.92 -29.14 34.27
C PRO A 128 20.38 -29.13 32.81
N THR A 129 21.27 -30.07 32.47
CA THR A 129 21.92 -30.21 31.15
C THR A 129 20.92 -30.10 30.01
N VAL A 130 19.76 -30.76 30.15
CA VAL A 130 18.62 -30.71 29.20
C VAL A 130 18.22 -29.29 28.78
N ILE A 131 18.16 -28.34 29.72
CA ILE A 131 17.66 -26.97 29.48
C ILE A 131 18.82 -25.98 29.27
N SER A 132 20.02 -26.36 29.69
CA SER A 132 21.23 -25.56 29.52
C SER A 132 21.66 -25.47 28.05
N PRO A 133 22.47 -24.48 27.68
CA PRO A 133 23.13 -24.44 26.37
C PRO A 133 24.03 -25.65 26.09
N ASN A 134 24.43 -26.40 27.12
CA ASN A 134 25.13 -27.67 26.93
C ASN A 134 24.21 -28.79 26.45
N GLY A 135 22.89 -28.71 26.61
CA GLY A 135 21.97 -29.79 26.23
C GLY A 135 21.53 -29.78 24.77
N SER A 136 21.22 -30.97 24.24
CA SER A 136 20.61 -31.11 22.91
C SER A 136 19.23 -30.45 22.81
N VAL A 137 18.40 -30.55 23.84
CA VAL A 137 17.02 -30.04 23.82
C VAL A 137 16.98 -28.52 23.61
N PHE A 138 17.92 -27.78 24.21
CA PHE A 138 18.06 -26.34 23.96
C PHE A 138 18.22 -26.04 22.47
N TRP A 139 19.16 -26.68 21.78
CA TRP A 139 19.42 -26.47 20.35
C TRP A 139 18.32 -27.05 19.44
N ILE A 140 17.69 -28.17 19.85
CA ILE A 140 16.52 -28.73 19.16
C ILE A 140 15.36 -27.72 19.15
N THR A 141 15.13 -26.98 20.24
CA THR A 141 14.06 -25.96 20.25
C THR A 141 14.35 -24.78 19.32
N TYR A 142 15.61 -24.35 19.20
CA TYR A 142 16.01 -23.36 18.20
C TYR A 142 15.82 -23.89 16.76
N MET A 143 16.17 -25.16 16.50
CA MET A 143 15.88 -25.80 15.21
C MET A 143 14.38 -25.83 14.92
N LEU A 144 13.56 -26.22 15.90
CA LEU A 144 12.12 -26.25 15.76
C LEU A 144 11.55 -24.86 15.47
N SER A 145 12.06 -23.82 16.15
CA SER A 145 11.71 -22.42 15.88
C SER A 145 12.04 -22.03 14.43
N CYS A 146 13.23 -22.38 13.92
CA CYS A 146 13.62 -22.12 12.54
C CYS A 146 12.71 -22.82 11.52
N ILE A 147 12.37 -24.09 11.75
CA ILE A 147 11.46 -24.86 10.88
C ILE A 147 10.09 -24.18 10.81
N LEU A 148 9.56 -23.74 11.95
CA LEU A 148 8.26 -23.07 12.01
C LEU A 148 8.28 -21.69 11.34
N MET A 149 9.38 -20.94 11.50
CA MET A 149 9.57 -19.68 10.77
C MET A 149 9.60 -19.90 9.26
N ILE A 150 10.30 -20.94 8.77
CA ILE A 150 10.32 -21.31 7.34
C ILE A 150 8.91 -21.69 6.87
N ALA A 151 8.20 -22.52 7.64
CA ALA A 151 6.83 -22.90 7.33
C ALA A 151 5.95 -21.64 7.24
N GLY A 152 6.05 -20.73 8.21
CA GLY A 152 5.34 -19.45 8.23
C GLY A 152 5.59 -18.60 6.98
N ILE A 153 6.85 -18.44 6.56
CA ILE A 153 7.19 -17.72 5.33
C ILE A 153 6.58 -18.41 4.10
N ARG A 154 6.62 -19.75 4.02
CA ARG A 154 6.04 -20.50 2.90
C ARG A 154 4.54 -20.33 2.82
N PHE A 155 3.82 -20.44 3.94
CA PHE A 155 2.36 -20.23 3.97
C PHE A 155 1.98 -18.81 3.55
N ALA A 156 2.63 -17.80 4.11
CA ALA A 156 2.38 -16.41 3.75
C ALA A 156 2.73 -16.10 2.28
N SER A 157 3.81 -16.69 1.75
CA SER A 157 4.20 -16.58 0.34
C SER A 157 3.19 -17.25 -0.58
N ASN A 158 2.72 -18.45 -0.23
CA ASN A 158 1.70 -19.16 -0.99
C ASN A 158 0.38 -18.37 -1.01
N ARG A 159 -0.06 -17.84 0.14
CA ARG A 159 -1.24 -16.97 0.25
C ARG A 159 -1.13 -15.76 -0.67
N ARG A 160 0.01 -15.07 -0.63
CA ARG A 160 0.29 -13.92 -1.51
C ARG A 160 0.26 -14.30 -3.00
N SER A 161 0.86 -15.43 -3.36
CA SER A 161 0.90 -15.92 -4.74
C SER A 161 -0.50 -16.25 -5.24
N THR A 162 -1.29 -16.97 -4.46
CA THR A 162 -2.69 -17.31 -4.76
C THR A 162 -3.54 -16.05 -4.89
N HIS A 163 -3.42 -15.10 -3.97
CA HIS A 163 -4.14 -13.83 -4.04
C HIS A 163 -3.77 -13.03 -5.30
N LYS A 164 -2.48 -12.96 -5.65
CA LYS A 164 -2.03 -12.31 -6.89
C LYS A 164 -2.59 -13.01 -8.14
N LYS A 165 -2.66 -14.34 -8.15
CA LYS A 165 -3.28 -15.10 -9.25
C LYS A 165 -4.77 -14.78 -9.37
N ASN A 166 -5.48 -14.68 -8.24
CA ASN A 166 -6.90 -14.34 -8.22
C ASN A 166 -7.16 -12.93 -8.77
N LEU A 167 -6.36 -11.94 -8.36
CA LEU A 167 -6.44 -10.56 -8.91
C LEU A 167 -6.14 -10.51 -10.41
N LEU A 168 -5.12 -11.25 -10.88
CA LEU A 168 -4.82 -11.31 -12.32
C LEU A 168 -5.95 -11.98 -13.11
N ASN A 169 -6.62 -12.97 -12.51
CA ASN A 169 -7.74 -13.66 -13.13
C ASN A 169 -8.99 -12.76 -13.18
N SER A 170 -9.28 -12.01 -12.11
CA SER A 170 -10.38 -11.04 -12.11
C SER A 170 -10.12 -9.92 -13.12
N GLU A 171 -8.91 -9.38 -13.19
CA GLU A 171 -8.52 -8.36 -14.18
C GLU A 171 -8.74 -8.87 -15.62
N LYS A 172 -8.31 -10.11 -15.92
CA LYS A 172 -8.53 -10.73 -17.24
C LYS A 172 -10.01 -10.87 -17.58
N LYS A 173 -10.85 -11.24 -16.62
CA LYS A 173 -12.31 -11.33 -16.80
C LYS A 173 -12.95 -9.96 -16.96
N LEU A 174 -12.42 -8.92 -16.30
CA LEU A 174 -12.96 -7.57 -16.34
C LEU A 174 -12.69 -6.86 -17.67
N ARG A 175 -11.53 -7.07 -18.31
CA ARG A 175 -11.14 -6.43 -19.58
C ARG A 175 -12.22 -6.47 -20.69
N PRO A 176 -12.81 -7.62 -21.05
CA PRO A 176 -13.85 -7.67 -22.08
C PRO A 176 -15.17 -7.03 -21.62
N ILE A 177 -15.47 -7.08 -20.33
CA ILE A 177 -16.68 -6.52 -19.73
C ILE A 177 -16.60 -4.99 -19.72
N LEU A 178 -15.42 -4.42 -19.47
CA LEU A 178 -15.16 -2.98 -19.49
C LEU A 178 -15.53 -2.35 -20.86
N ARG A 179 -15.21 -3.06 -21.95
CA ARG A 179 -15.58 -2.63 -23.31
C ARG A 179 -17.11 -2.63 -23.52
N ARG A 180 -17.82 -3.59 -22.92
CA ARG A 180 -19.29 -3.64 -22.97
C ARG A 180 -19.93 -2.55 -22.11
N LEU A 181 -19.37 -2.29 -20.93
CA LEU A 181 -19.75 -1.19 -20.04
C LEU A 181 -19.58 0.18 -20.70
N ALA A 182 -18.50 0.38 -21.47
CA ALA A 182 -18.29 1.62 -22.20
C ALA A 182 -19.34 1.87 -23.29
N MET A 183 -19.94 0.80 -23.84
CA MET A 183 -20.98 0.88 -24.86
C MET A 183 -22.40 0.92 -24.27
N ASP A 184 -22.64 0.29 -23.11
CA ASP A 184 -23.90 0.33 -22.37
C ASP A 184 -23.64 0.54 -20.87
N PRO A 185 -23.49 1.79 -20.41
CA PRO A 185 -23.19 2.09 -19.00
C PRO A 185 -24.33 1.68 -18.05
N ASN A 186 -25.57 1.67 -18.53
CA ASN A 186 -26.73 1.22 -17.76
C ASN A 186 -26.92 -0.31 -17.78
N GLY A 187 -26.08 -1.05 -18.51
CA GLY A 187 -26.17 -2.49 -18.68
C GLY A 187 -25.96 -3.28 -17.39
N VAL A 188 -25.20 -2.76 -16.43
CA VAL A 188 -25.02 -3.39 -15.11
C VAL A 188 -26.27 -3.23 -14.24
N ILE A 189 -26.87 -2.04 -14.22
CA ILE A 189 -28.08 -1.76 -13.43
C ILE A 189 -29.28 -2.56 -13.97
N LYS A 190 -29.37 -2.70 -15.29
CA LYS A 190 -30.42 -3.46 -15.98
C LYS A 190 -30.17 -4.98 -16.01
N GLY A 191 -29.07 -5.47 -15.41
CA GLY A 191 -28.72 -6.90 -15.38
C GLY A 191 -28.27 -7.51 -16.71
N ARG A 192 -28.00 -6.69 -17.74
CA ARG A 192 -27.51 -7.14 -19.06
C ARG A 192 -26.02 -7.46 -19.07
N ILE A 193 -25.26 -6.86 -18.14
CA ILE A 193 -23.83 -7.05 -17.99
C ILE A 193 -23.55 -7.56 -16.58
N ARG A 194 -23.03 -8.80 -16.48
CA ARG A 194 -22.56 -9.37 -15.22
C ARG A 194 -21.13 -8.91 -14.94
N LEU A 195 -20.91 -8.30 -13.79
CA LEU A 195 -19.57 -8.04 -13.28
C LEU A 195 -18.99 -9.33 -12.68
N PRO A 196 -17.67 -9.57 -12.79
CA PRO A 196 -17.04 -10.68 -12.10
C PRO A 196 -17.14 -10.48 -10.58
N GLU A 197 -17.14 -11.60 -9.84
CA GLU A 197 -17.07 -11.57 -8.38
C GLU A 197 -15.84 -10.76 -7.93
N ALA A 198 -16.05 -9.88 -6.94
CA ALA A 198 -14.97 -9.13 -6.31
C ALA A 198 -14.00 -10.10 -5.65
N VAL A 199 -12.69 -9.83 -5.78
CA VAL A 199 -11.68 -10.61 -5.05
C VAL A 199 -11.66 -10.09 -3.61
N PRO A 200 -12.09 -10.88 -2.62
CA PRO A 200 -12.16 -10.42 -1.24
C PRO A 200 -10.75 -10.20 -0.68
N ILE A 201 -10.66 -9.34 0.34
CA ILE A 201 -9.41 -9.08 1.08
C ILE A 201 -8.88 -10.42 1.62
N SER A 202 -7.62 -10.74 1.32
CA SER A 202 -6.98 -11.95 1.86
C SER A 202 -6.62 -11.73 3.33
N LYS A 203 -7.42 -12.32 4.21
CA LYS A 203 -7.19 -12.40 5.65
C LYS A 203 -6.37 -13.66 6.01
N PRO A 204 -5.66 -13.67 7.15
CA PRO A 204 -5.01 -14.88 7.64
C PRO A 204 -6.03 -15.99 7.89
N SER A 205 -5.63 -17.22 7.54
CA SER A 205 -6.43 -18.42 7.80
C SER A 205 -6.33 -18.83 9.27
N LYS A 206 -7.30 -19.60 9.77
CA LYS A 206 -7.21 -20.26 11.10
C LYS A 206 -5.94 -21.11 11.25
N THR A 207 -5.41 -21.65 10.15
CA THR A 207 -4.13 -22.36 10.13
C THR A 207 -2.94 -21.42 10.33
N ASP A 208 -3.00 -20.22 9.76
CA ASP A 208 -1.95 -19.21 9.91
C ASP A 208 -1.92 -18.71 11.36
N GLU A 209 -3.09 -18.48 11.97
CA GLU A 209 -3.22 -18.12 13.38
C GLU A 209 -2.61 -19.17 14.32
N ARG A 210 -2.84 -20.47 14.07
CA ARG A 210 -2.22 -21.55 14.84
C ARG A 210 -0.69 -21.53 14.75
N ILE A 211 -0.16 -21.31 13.55
CA ILE A 211 1.29 -21.22 13.33
C ILE A 211 1.87 -20.00 14.06
N ILE A 212 1.19 -18.85 14.02
CA ILE A 212 1.61 -17.65 14.74
C ILE A 212 1.70 -17.91 16.25
N ILE A 213 0.66 -18.51 16.83
CA ILE A 213 0.63 -18.86 18.27
C ILE A 213 1.79 -19.79 18.61
N LEU A 214 2.06 -20.78 17.75
CA LEU A 214 3.12 -21.76 17.97
C LEU A 214 4.52 -21.12 17.86
N ILE A 215 4.75 -20.23 16.89
CA ILE A 215 5.98 -19.44 16.77
C ILE A 215 6.21 -18.62 18.05
N TYR A 216 5.19 -17.93 18.56
CA TYR A 216 5.31 -17.16 19.80
C TYR A 216 5.56 -18.04 21.02
N ALA A 217 4.86 -19.17 21.15
CA ALA A 217 5.03 -20.08 22.28
C ALA A 217 6.47 -20.62 22.36
N ILE A 218 7.03 -21.04 21.23
CA ILE A 218 8.41 -21.55 21.18
C ILE A 218 9.42 -20.42 21.35
N SER A 219 9.17 -19.24 20.76
CA SER A 219 10.05 -18.08 20.96
C SER A 219 10.09 -17.64 22.43
N ALA A 220 8.95 -17.68 23.12
CA ALA A 220 8.86 -17.39 24.56
C ALA A 220 9.59 -18.43 25.39
N LEU A 221 9.46 -19.72 25.05
CA LEU A 221 10.17 -20.80 25.72
C LEU A 221 11.70 -20.67 25.55
N ILE A 222 12.17 -20.41 24.33
CA ILE A 222 13.59 -20.13 24.05
C ILE A 222 14.09 -18.92 24.86
N LEU A 223 13.27 -17.87 24.92
CA LEU A 223 13.58 -16.68 25.70
C LEU A 223 13.75 -17.01 27.18
N ILE A 224 12.79 -17.73 27.78
CA ILE A 224 12.84 -18.13 29.19
C ILE A 224 14.09 -18.96 29.47
N TRP A 225 14.38 -19.98 28.66
CA TRP A 225 15.56 -20.83 28.85
C TRP A 225 16.87 -20.06 28.71
N THR A 226 16.98 -19.19 27.71
CA THR A 226 18.18 -18.37 27.50
C THR A 226 18.36 -17.37 28.65
N PHE A 227 17.29 -16.79 29.18
CA PHE A 227 17.36 -15.91 30.36
C PHE A 227 17.71 -16.65 31.65
N ILE A 228 17.24 -17.89 31.84
CA ILE A 228 17.65 -18.71 32.99
C ILE A 228 19.14 -19.02 32.89
N SER A 229 19.63 -19.41 31.70
CA SER A 229 21.06 -19.64 31.42
C SER A 229 21.92 -18.41 31.72
N ILE A 230 21.56 -17.25 31.16
CA ILE A 230 22.26 -15.99 31.42
C ILE A 230 22.11 -15.55 32.88
N GLY A 231 20.95 -15.80 33.50
CA GLY A 231 20.69 -15.48 34.91
C GLY A 231 21.59 -16.29 35.84
N SER A 232 21.85 -17.55 35.52
CA SER A 232 22.80 -18.37 36.28
C SER A 232 24.23 -17.84 36.18
N TYR A 233 24.63 -17.34 35.00
CA TYR A 233 25.91 -16.66 34.79
C TYR A 233 26.04 -15.40 35.65
N PHE A 234 25.02 -14.54 35.65
CA PHE A 234 25.02 -13.34 36.49
C PHE A 234 24.92 -13.64 38.00
N ASN A 235 24.25 -14.73 38.37
CA ASN A 235 24.18 -15.15 39.76
C ASN A 235 25.56 -15.60 40.25
N GLU A 236 26.29 -16.36 39.44
CA GLU A 236 27.66 -16.76 39.72
C GLU A 236 28.58 -15.53 39.91
N LEU A 237 28.50 -14.54 38.99
CA LEU A 237 29.14 -13.22 39.13
C LEU A 237 28.82 -12.53 40.47
N ALA A 238 27.54 -12.48 40.84
CA ALA A 238 27.10 -11.83 42.07
C ALA A 238 27.57 -12.56 43.32
N THR A 239 27.69 -13.89 43.27
CA THR A 239 28.18 -14.69 44.40
C THR A 239 29.70 -14.66 44.58
N GLU A 240 30.47 -14.34 43.54
CA GLU A 240 31.93 -14.18 43.62
C GLU A 240 32.37 -12.78 44.05
N ALA A 241 31.51 -11.78 43.83
CA ALA A 241 31.70 -10.38 44.22
C ALA A 241 32.19 -10.11 45.67
N PRO A 242 31.77 -10.87 46.71
CA PRO A 242 32.23 -10.64 48.08
C PRO A 242 33.54 -11.34 48.46
N THR A 243 34.11 -12.24 47.64
CA THR A 243 35.27 -13.09 48.05
C THR A 243 36.51 -12.96 47.17
N LYS A 244 36.39 -12.45 45.93
CA LYS A 244 37.51 -12.12 45.03
C LYS A 244 37.36 -10.72 44.44
N LYS A 245 38.43 -10.15 43.88
CA LYS A 245 38.26 -8.99 42.97
C LYS A 245 37.31 -9.42 41.86
N TRP A 246 36.24 -8.66 41.65
CA TRP A 246 35.27 -8.87 40.57
C TRP A 246 35.98 -9.30 39.27
N GLY A 247 35.63 -10.47 38.74
CA GLY A 247 36.11 -10.94 37.44
C GLY A 247 37.45 -11.69 37.43
N GLU A 248 37.96 -12.21 38.54
CA GLU A 248 39.18 -13.06 38.52
C GLU A 248 38.94 -14.50 38.02
N THR A 249 37.70 -14.99 38.08
CA THR A 249 37.30 -16.36 37.67
C THR A 249 36.58 -16.39 36.32
N MET A 250 36.00 -15.26 35.90
CA MET A 250 35.40 -15.13 34.57
C MET A 250 36.43 -14.60 33.58
N GLY A 251 36.86 -15.47 32.70
CA GLY A 251 37.72 -15.11 31.60
C GLY A 251 36.96 -14.43 30.46
N PRO A 252 37.71 -13.93 29.47
CA PRO A 252 37.12 -13.37 28.25
C PRO A 252 36.34 -14.40 27.40
N ARG A 253 36.34 -15.68 27.79
CA ARG A 253 35.63 -16.75 27.07
C ARG A 253 34.18 -16.84 27.53
N GLU A 254 33.94 -16.74 28.83
CA GLU A 254 32.64 -16.81 29.47
C GLU A 254 31.77 -15.60 29.06
N ASP A 255 32.35 -14.39 29.10
CA ASP A 255 31.72 -13.16 28.59
C ASP A 255 31.33 -13.27 27.11
N PHE A 256 32.22 -13.89 26.31
CA PHE A 256 32.00 -14.07 24.89
C PHE A 256 30.86 -15.06 24.60
N GLN A 257 30.78 -16.15 25.36
CA GLN A 257 29.68 -17.12 25.27
C GLN A 257 28.33 -16.48 25.64
N ALA A 258 28.29 -15.70 26.72
CA ALA A 258 27.07 -14.98 27.13
C ALA A 258 26.62 -13.98 26.06
N PHE A 259 27.58 -13.23 25.48
CA PHE A 259 27.31 -12.30 24.37
C PHE A 259 26.73 -13.00 23.13
N ILE A 260 27.29 -14.16 22.76
CA ILE A 260 26.79 -14.95 21.63
C ILE A 260 25.35 -15.43 21.90
N LEU A 261 25.07 -15.96 23.09
CA LEU A 261 23.73 -16.44 23.44
C LEU A 261 22.68 -15.33 23.37
N ILE A 262 23.00 -14.13 23.90
CA ILE A 262 22.13 -12.95 23.80
C ILE A 262 21.93 -12.56 22.32
N SER A 263 22.99 -12.58 21.52
CA SER A 263 22.94 -12.23 20.10
C SER A 263 22.07 -13.19 19.30
N ILE A 264 22.17 -14.48 19.56
CA ILE A 264 21.33 -15.53 18.94
C ILE A 264 19.87 -15.37 19.35
N LEU A 265 19.60 -15.11 20.63
CA LEU A 265 18.24 -14.85 21.12
C LEU A 265 17.62 -13.62 20.44
N LEU A 266 18.38 -12.53 20.34
CA LEU A 266 17.94 -11.31 19.67
C LEU A 266 17.69 -11.54 18.17
N LEU A 267 18.56 -12.31 17.51
CA LEU A 267 18.38 -12.69 16.12
C LEU A 267 17.08 -13.50 15.93
N ASN A 268 16.84 -14.48 16.79
CA ASN A 268 15.64 -15.32 16.74
C ASN A 268 14.36 -14.49 16.97
N THR A 269 14.35 -13.62 17.98
CA THR A 269 13.16 -12.80 18.32
C THR A 269 12.84 -11.75 17.25
N ILE A 270 13.83 -11.06 16.69
CA ILE A 270 13.62 -10.12 15.58
C ILE A 270 13.08 -10.85 14.35
N THR A 271 13.68 -11.98 14.01
CA THR A 271 13.28 -12.80 12.86
C THR A 271 11.86 -13.33 13.03
N GLY A 272 11.53 -13.88 14.20
CA GLY A 272 10.20 -14.34 14.55
C GLY A 272 9.15 -13.23 14.41
N ASN A 273 9.44 -12.03 14.92
CA ASN A 273 8.56 -10.88 14.76
C ASN A 273 8.33 -10.48 13.30
N ILE A 274 9.35 -10.54 12.44
CA ILE A 274 9.21 -10.26 11.00
C ILE A 274 8.32 -11.32 10.34
N VAL A 275 8.54 -12.60 10.64
CA VAL A 275 7.73 -13.70 10.09
C VAL A 275 6.27 -13.60 10.54
N VAL A 276 6.03 -13.32 11.83
CA VAL A 276 4.68 -13.15 12.35
C VAL A 276 3.99 -11.94 11.70
N LYS A 277 4.67 -10.80 11.54
CA LYS A 277 4.14 -9.66 10.76
C LYS A 277 3.82 -10.06 9.33
N TYR A 278 4.62 -10.94 8.71
CA TYR A 278 4.34 -11.44 7.37
C TYR A 278 3.09 -12.34 7.32
N LEU A 279 2.90 -13.17 8.33
CA LEU A 279 1.71 -14.03 8.47
C LEU A 279 0.44 -13.23 8.74
N PHE A 280 0.51 -12.15 9.53
CA PHE A 280 -0.62 -11.24 9.77
C PHE A 280 -0.92 -10.29 8.61
N ALA A 281 -0.04 -10.21 7.60
CA ALA A 281 -0.21 -9.26 6.52
C ALA A 281 -1.50 -9.49 5.73
N GLU A 282 -2.33 -8.47 5.64
CA GLU A 282 -3.54 -8.48 4.82
C GLU A 282 -3.21 -7.95 3.43
N TYR A 283 -3.76 -8.60 2.40
CA TYR A 283 -3.58 -8.16 1.02
C TYR A 283 -4.85 -7.47 0.53
N GLU A 284 -4.69 -6.26 -0.01
CA GLU A 284 -5.77 -5.44 -0.56
C GLU A 284 -6.56 -6.23 -1.61
N GLY A 285 -7.85 -6.45 -1.33
CA GLY A 285 -8.85 -6.92 -2.28
C GLY A 285 -9.88 -5.82 -2.55
N GLU A 286 -10.82 -6.11 -3.44
CA GLU A 286 -11.99 -5.26 -3.64
C GLU A 286 -12.90 -5.43 -2.42
N ASP A 287 -13.17 -4.32 -1.71
CA ASP A 287 -14.14 -4.31 -0.63
C ASP A 287 -15.55 -4.48 -1.25
N ASP A 288 -16.35 -5.39 -0.69
CA ASP A 288 -17.75 -5.66 -1.10
C ASP A 288 -18.69 -4.44 -0.96
N SER A 289 -18.16 -3.26 -0.63
CA SER A 289 -18.89 -2.04 -0.32
C SER A 289 -19.13 -1.11 -1.50
N ILE A 290 -18.54 -1.36 -2.69
CA ILE A 290 -18.75 -0.48 -3.86
C ILE A 290 -20.13 -0.72 -4.51
N LEU A 291 -20.66 -1.94 -4.43
CA LEU A 291 -21.99 -2.28 -4.94
C LEU A 291 -22.80 -2.94 -3.81
N PRO A 292 -23.96 -2.38 -3.44
CA PRO A 292 -24.80 -2.99 -2.41
C PRO A 292 -25.13 -4.45 -2.78
N PRO A 293 -25.09 -5.40 -1.83
CA PRO A 293 -25.43 -6.80 -2.09
C PRO A 293 -26.85 -6.98 -2.65
N SER A 294 -27.76 -6.02 -2.41
CA SER A 294 -29.09 -5.95 -3.02
C SER A 294 -29.05 -5.74 -4.53
N VAL A 295 -28.09 -4.97 -5.06
CA VAL A 295 -27.93 -4.71 -6.50
C VAL A 295 -27.35 -5.94 -7.22
N ARG A 296 -26.41 -6.66 -6.59
CA ARG A 296 -25.90 -7.94 -7.10
C ARG A 296 -26.99 -9.02 -7.11
N LYS A 297 -27.71 -9.18 -5.99
CA LYS A 297 -28.82 -10.14 -5.89
C LYS A 297 -29.96 -9.80 -6.85
N GLN A 298 -30.26 -8.53 -7.11
CA GLN A 298 -31.21 -8.15 -8.14
C GLN A 298 -30.76 -8.61 -9.53
N ALA A 299 -29.48 -8.50 -9.88
CA ALA A 299 -28.98 -9.00 -11.16
C ALA A 299 -29.08 -10.54 -11.27
N GLU A 300 -28.84 -11.26 -10.16
CA GLU A 300 -29.02 -12.72 -10.09
C GLU A 300 -30.50 -13.13 -10.17
N ASP A 301 -31.39 -12.49 -9.41
CA ASP A 301 -32.84 -12.74 -9.39
C ASP A 301 -33.51 -12.42 -10.73
N VAL A 302 -33.08 -11.34 -11.40
CA VAL A 302 -33.59 -10.97 -12.73
C VAL A 302 -33.22 -12.04 -13.75
N GLU A 303 -32.08 -12.69 -13.60
CA GLU A 303 -31.63 -13.72 -14.52
C GLU A 303 -32.16 -15.11 -14.18
N GLU A 304 -32.32 -15.49 -12.91
CA GLU A 304 -33.08 -16.70 -12.56
C GLU A 304 -34.50 -16.61 -13.11
N LYS A 305 -35.14 -15.44 -13.05
CA LYS A 305 -36.44 -15.18 -13.67
C LYS A 305 -36.41 -15.22 -15.20
N ARG A 306 -35.25 -14.94 -15.83
CA ARG A 306 -35.06 -15.02 -17.28
C ARG A 306 -34.80 -16.45 -17.74
N VAL A 307 -34.00 -17.20 -17.00
CA VAL A 307 -33.66 -18.61 -17.22
C VAL A 307 -34.86 -19.51 -16.94
N ASN A 308 -35.65 -19.25 -15.89
CA ASN A 308 -36.92 -19.95 -15.65
C ASN A 308 -38.01 -19.65 -16.69
N LYS A 309 -37.84 -18.62 -17.52
CA LYS A 309 -38.75 -18.30 -18.64
C LYS A 309 -38.31 -18.89 -19.98
N LEU A 310 -37.14 -19.52 -20.05
CA LEU A 310 -36.71 -20.27 -21.22
C LEU A 310 -37.37 -21.65 -21.15
N SER A 311 -38.39 -21.86 -21.99
CA SER A 311 -39.05 -23.16 -22.16
C SER A 311 -38.02 -24.21 -22.59
N THR A 312 -38.11 -25.41 -22.02
CA THR A 312 -37.26 -26.58 -22.34
C THR A 312 -37.68 -27.29 -23.64
N GLU A 313 -38.72 -26.81 -24.31
CA GLU A 313 -39.19 -27.36 -25.59
C GLU A 313 -38.48 -26.69 -26.78
N PRO A 314 -38.17 -27.45 -27.85
CA PRO A 314 -37.59 -26.88 -29.06
C PRO A 314 -38.56 -25.85 -29.66
N ALA A 315 -38.06 -24.63 -29.88
CA ALA A 315 -38.86 -23.53 -30.39
C ALA A 315 -39.49 -23.87 -31.74
N SER A 316 -40.81 -23.73 -31.85
CA SER A 316 -41.53 -23.88 -33.11
C SER A 316 -41.18 -22.73 -34.06
N ALA A 317 -41.24 -22.97 -35.38
CA ALA A 317 -40.97 -21.95 -36.38
C ALA A 317 -41.88 -20.70 -36.21
N ASP A 318 -43.11 -20.88 -35.75
CA ASP A 318 -44.04 -19.80 -35.43
C ASP A 318 -43.61 -18.98 -34.20
N ASP A 319 -43.00 -19.60 -33.19
CA ASP A 319 -42.49 -18.89 -32.02
C ASP A 319 -41.27 -18.03 -32.39
N VAL A 320 -40.43 -18.54 -33.30
CA VAL A 320 -39.29 -17.80 -33.85
C VAL A 320 -39.78 -16.60 -34.68
N LEU A 321 -40.78 -16.78 -35.53
CA LEU A 321 -41.35 -15.69 -36.34
C LEU A 321 -42.04 -14.63 -35.45
N LYS A 322 -42.73 -15.05 -34.39
CA LYS A 322 -43.37 -14.14 -33.44
C LYS A 322 -42.34 -13.38 -32.59
N ALA A 323 -41.24 -14.03 -32.20
CA ALA A 323 -40.12 -13.38 -31.53
C ALA A 323 -39.40 -12.39 -32.46
N LEU A 324 -39.18 -12.76 -33.72
CA LEU A 324 -38.57 -11.89 -34.74
C LEU A 324 -39.43 -10.66 -35.01
N ALA A 325 -40.74 -10.83 -35.18
CA ALA A 325 -41.67 -9.71 -35.38
C ALA A 325 -41.67 -8.76 -34.17
N LYS A 326 -41.59 -9.30 -32.95
CA LYS A 326 -41.50 -8.51 -31.72
C LYS A 326 -40.17 -7.76 -31.60
N GLU A 327 -39.05 -8.36 -31.96
CA GLU A 327 -37.76 -7.65 -32.01
C GLU A 327 -37.72 -6.61 -33.12
N MET A 328 -38.32 -6.86 -34.28
CA MET A 328 -38.42 -5.87 -35.36
C MET A 328 -39.23 -4.64 -34.96
N GLU A 329 -40.37 -4.83 -34.28
CA GLU A 329 -41.17 -3.70 -33.79
C GLU A 329 -40.45 -2.93 -32.67
N ALA A 330 -39.75 -3.63 -31.77
CA ALA A 330 -38.91 -2.98 -30.76
C ALA A 330 -37.76 -2.18 -31.39
N ALA A 331 -37.08 -2.73 -32.40
CA ALA A 331 -36.01 -2.05 -33.13
C ALA A 331 -36.51 -0.83 -33.92
N LYS A 332 -37.72 -0.90 -34.49
CA LYS A 332 -38.36 0.27 -35.14
C LYS A 332 -38.69 1.37 -34.14
N ALA A 333 -39.22 1.01 -32.97
CA ALA A 333 -39.52 1.98 -31.91
C ALA A 333 -38.24 2.65 -31.39
N GLU A 334 -37.16 1.89 -31.20
CA GLU A 334 -35.86 2.41 -30.79
C GLU A 334 -35.24 3.32 -31.87
N ALA A 335 -35.32 2.93 -33.15
CA ALA A 335 -34.86 3.76 -34.26
C ALA A 335 -35.67 5.08 -34.40
N ALA A 336 -36.97 5.06 -34.10
CA ALA A 336 -37.81 6.26 -34.09
C ALA A 336 -37.44 7.20 -32.93
N PHE A 337 -37.19 6.64 -31.73
CA PHE A 337 -36.72 7.40 -30.58
C PHE A 337 -35.34 8.04 -30.84
N LEU A 338 -34.40 7.29 -31.41
CA LEU A 338 -33.07 7.79 -31.77
C LEU A 338 -33.13 8.91 -32.82
N ARG A 339 -34.09 8.87 -33.75
CA ARG A 339 -34.32 9.96 -34.70
C ARG A 339 -34.81 11.23 -34.01
N GLN A 340 -35.74 11.10 -33.05
CA GLN A 340 -36.22 12.23 -32.27
C GLN A 340 -35.09 12.86 -31.44
N GLU A 341 -34.26 12.04 -30.78
CA GLU A 341 -33.12 12.54 -30.01
C GLU A 341 -32.07 13.24 -30.90
N LEU A 342 -31.87 12.75 -32.12
CA LEU A 342 -31.00 13.37 -33.12
C LEU A 342 -31.53 14.74 -33.59
N ASP A 343 -32.84 14.87 -33.78
CA ASP A 343 -33.47 16.14 -34.16
C ASP A 343 -33.40 17.17 -33.01
N GLU A 344 -33.65 16.74 -31.76
CA GLU A 344 -33.50 17.60 -30.58
C GLU A 344 -32.05 18.06 -30.37
N THR A 345 -31.07 17.18 -30.58
CA THR A 345 -29.65 17.57 -30.51
C THR A 345 -29.25 18.50 -31.65
N ARG A 346 -29.79 18.30 -32.86
CA ARG A 346 -29.57 19.20 -33.99
C ARG A 346 -30.10 20.60 -33.71
N ASP A 347 -31.27 20.73 -33.11
CA ASP A 347 -31.83 22.04 -32.78
C ASP A 347 -31.08 22.73 -31.63
N LYS A 348 -30.56 21.97 -30.65
CA LYS A 348 -29.61 22.50 -29.66
C LYS A 348 -28.32 23.01 -30.29
N VAL A 349 -27.77 22.29 -31.27
CA VAL A 349 -26.56 22.73 -32.00
C VAL A 349 -26.82 24.02 -32.76
N LYS A 350 -27.94 24.16 -33.46
CA LYS A 350 -28.32 25.44 -34.10
C LYS A 350 -28.44 26.58 -33.10
N GLY A 351 -29.02 26.33 -31.93
CA GLY A 351 -29.11 27.34 -30.86
C GLY A 351 -27.73 27.81 -30.40
N LEU A 352 -26.79 26.87 -30.22
CA LEU A 352 -25.41 27.18 -29.86
C LEU A 352 -24.65 27.90 -30.99
N GLU A 353 -24.93 27.59 -32.26
CA GLU A 353 -24.36 28.32 -33.40
C GLU A 353 -24.81 29.79 -33.41
N ILE A 354 -26.09 30.06 -33.11
CA ILE A 354 -26.62 31.43 -32.99
C ILE A 354 -25.95 32.16 -31.82
N GLU A 355 -25.86 31.52 -30.64
CA GLU A 355 -25.19 32.12 -29.47
C GLU A 355 -23.70 32.40 -29.74
N LEU A 356 -23.03 31.52 -30.49
CA LEU A 356 -21.64 31.71 -30.89
C LEU A 356 -21.49 32.93 -31.83
N ASP A 357 -22.40 33.10 -32.79
CA ASP A 357 -22.40 34.26 -33.68
C ASP A 357 -22.69 35.56 -32.91
N GLU A 358 -23.64 35.57 -31.97
CA GLU A 358 -23.90 36.70 -31.08
C GLU A 358 -22.66 37.06 -30.24
N LYS A 359 -21.99 36.06 -29.66
CA LYS A 359 -20.75 36.27 -28.88
C LYS A 359 -19.57 36.72 -29.73
N LYS A 360 -19.52 36.31 -30.99
CA LYS A 360 -18.50 36.81 -31.93
C LYS A 360 -18.71 38.29 -32.24
N VAL A 361 -19.96 38.73 -32.46
CA VAL A 361 -20.29 40.14 -32.63
C VAL A 361 -19.96 40.95 -31.37
N GLU A 362 -20.24 40.41 -30.18
CA GLU A 362 -19.82 41.04 -28.91
C GLU A 362 -18.29 41.19 -28.84
N LEU A 363 -17.52 40.16 -29.20
CA LEU A 363 -16.05 40.22 -29.18
C LEU A 363 -15.49 41.22 -30.19
N GLU A 364 -16.05 41.28 -31.40
CA GLU A 364 -15.67 42.28 -32.41
C GLU A 364 -15.93 43.71 -31.88
N SER A 365 -17.05 43.94 -31.18
CA SER A 365 -17.33 45.24 -30.55
C SER A 365 -16.33 45.58 -29.44
N ILE A 366 -15.92 44.60 -28.63
CA ILE A 366 -14.90 44.80 -27.59
C ILE A 366 -13.53 45.11 -28.20
N GLN A 367 -13.18 44.46 -29.31
CA GLN A 367 -11.96 44.76 -30.05
C GLN A 367 -11.97 46.17 -30.63
N GLU A 368 -13.10 46.64 -31.15
CA GLU A 368 -13.26 48.01 -31.63
C GLU A 368 -13.11 49.03 -30.50
N ILE A 369 -13.73 48.78 -29.34
CA ILE A 369 -13.56 49.60 -28.13
C ILE A 369 -12.08 49.64 -27.73
N THR A 370 -11.41 48.49 -27.71
CA THR A 370 -9.99 48.39 -27.33
C THR A 370 -9.11 49.20 -28.28
N LYS A 371 -9.33 49.10 -29.60
CA LYS A 371 -8.60 49.85 -30.60
C LYS A 371 -8.83 51.36 -30.50
N ASN A 372 -10.07 51.78 -30.20
CA ASN A 372 -10.39 53.19 -29.96
C ASN A 372 -9.73 53.70 -28.67
N MET A 373 -9.70 52.90 -27.62
CA MET A 373 -9.02 53.22 -26.36
C MET A 373 -7.49 53.33 -26.56
N GLU A 374 -6.89 52.40 -27.32
CA GLU A 374 -5.47 52.45 -27.71
C GLU A 374 -5.17 53.71 -28.50
N LYS A 375 -6.02 54.08 -29.46
CA LYS A 375 -5.89 55.31 -30.24
C LYS A 375 -5.94 56.56 -29.35
N ILE A 376 -6.86 56.62 -28.38
CA ILE A 376 -6.93 57.72 -27.39
C ILE A 376 -5.64 57.76 -26.55
N VAL A 377 -5.11 56.62 -26.15
CA VAL A 377 -3.84 56.54 -25.41
C VAL A 377 -2.65 56.99 -26.26
N GLU A 378 -2.61 56.66 -27.56
CA GLU A 378 -1.56 57.10 -28.49
C GLU A 378 -1.67 58.59 -28.84
N GLU A 379 -2.87 59.13 -29.02
CA GLU A 379 -3.13 60.57 -29.21
C GLU A 379 -2.73 61.38 -27.96
N ASN A 380 -2.97 60.83 -26.76
CA ASN A 380 -2.50 61.43 -25.50
C ASN A 380 -0.98 61.29 -25.28
N LYS A 381 -0.31 60.28 -25.86
CA LYS A 381 1.16 60.13 -25.80
C LYS A 381 1.89 61.01 -26.82
N SER A 382 1.24 61.34 -27.95
CA SER A 382 1.82 62.16 -29.03
C SER A 382 1.56 63.66 -28.87
N SER A 383 0.63 64.05 -28.00
CA SER A 383 0.52 65.40 -27.46
C SER A 383 1.55 65.59 -26.34
N GLY A 384 2.80 65.86 -26.74
CA GLY A 384 3.92 66.05 -25.81
C GLY A 384 3.63 67.04 -24.68
N ASP A 385 4.09 66.68 -23.48
CA ASP A 385 4.18 67.50 -22.27
C ASP A 385 2.88 67.90 -21.56
N LYS A 386 1.96 66.93 -21.39
CA LYS A 386 1.13 66.86 -20.18
C LYS A 386 0.72 65.41 -19.91
N GLU A 387 1.52 64.69 -19.13
CA GLU A 387 1.01 63.62 -18.28
C GLU A 387 -0.09 64.23 -17.40
N LEU A 388 -1.32 64.20 -17.92
CA LEU A 388 -2.52 64.56 -17.19
C LEU A 388 -2.72 63.49 -16.12
N SER A 389 -1.98 63.65 -15.03
CA SER A 389 -2.36 63.13 -13.73
C SER A 389 -3.80 63.58 -13.51
N LEU A 390 -4.74 62.64 -13.49
CA LEU A 390 -6.15 62.88 -13.18
C LEU A 390 -6.34 63.58 -11.81
N GLN A 391 -5.29 63.68 -10.99
CA GLN A 391 -5.28 64.52 -9.79
C GLN A 391 -5.17 66.02 -10.08
N ASP A 392 -4.58 66.43 -11.21
CA ASP A 392 -4.23 67.83 -11.47
C ASP A 392 -5.29 68.59 -12.29
N SER A 393 -6.22 67.87 -12.94
CA SER A 393 -7.38 68.49 -13.61
C SER A 393 -8.55 68.80 -12.65
N VAL A 394 -8.49 68.34 -11.39
CA VAL A 394 -9.50 68.63 -10.36
C VAL A 394 -9.04 69.73 -9.41
N MET A 395 -7.73 69.99 -9.28
CA MET A 395 -7.21 71.04 -8.40
C MET A 395 -7.40 72.47 -8.95
N VAL A 396 -7.78 72.62 -10.23
CA VAL A 396 -8.02 73.93 -10.87
C VAL A 396 -9.52 74.22 -11.05
N GLY A 397 -10.41 73.23 -10.97
CA GLY A 397 -11.87 73.42 -11.04
C GLY A 397 -12.53 73.82 -9.71
N ASP A 398 -11.88 73.52 -8.58
CA ASP A 398 -12.46 73.63 -7.23
C ASP A 398 -12.38 75.04 -6.61
N ASN A 399 -11.82 76.02 -7.33
CA ASN A 399 -11.83 77.43 -6.92
C ASN A 399 -12.92 78.27 -7.61
N LEU A 400 -13.78 77.66 -8.44
CA LEU A 400 -14.86 78.36 -9.15
C LEU A 400 -16.27 77.94 -8.74
N PHE A 401 -16.43 76.89 -7.92
CA PHE A 401 -17.73 76.51 -7.36
C PHE A 401 -17.63 76.33 -5.85
N ASN A 402 -18.28 77.25 -5.14
CA ASN A 402 -18.49 77.19 -3.70
C ASN A 402 -19.13 75.85 -3.28
N GLY A 403 -18.35 75.02 -2.61
CA GLY A 403 -18.77 74.16 -1.50
C GLY A 403 -19.96 73.23 -1.74
N ASP A 404 -19.66 72.02 -2.21
CA ASP A 404 -20.23 70.83 -1.56
C ASP A 404 -19.24 69.67 -1.64
N LYS A 405 -18.89 69.10 -0.48
CA LYS A 405 -17.84 68.08 -0.35
C LYS A 405 -18.31 66.78 -0.97
N ILE A 406 -17.95 66.52 -2.22
CA ILE A 406 -18.04 65.17 -2.79
C ILE A 406 -16.86 64.37 -2.23
N ASP A 407 -17.13 63.57 -1.20
CA ASP A 407 -16.14 62.67 -0.62
C ASP A 407 -15.64 61.68 -1.68
N LYS A 408 -14.30 61.64 -1.78
CA LYS A 408 -13.52 60.85 -2.73
C LYS A 408 -13.84 59.36 -2.63
N GLN A 409 -14.64 58.83 -3.54
CA GLN A 409 -14.61 57.41 -3.92
C GLN A 409 -13.93 57.27 -5.27
N ILE A 410 -12.62 57.51 -5.31
CA ILE A 410 -11.80 57.20 -6.49
C ILE A 410 -11.63 55.67 -6.50
N ILE A 411 -12.50 54.96 -7.21
CA ILE A 411 -12.34 53.54 -7.48
C ILE A 411 -11.24 53.39 -8.54
N ASN A 412 -9.99 53.28 -8.08
CA ASN A 412 -8.82 53.04 -8.93
C ASN A 412 -8.63 51.53 -9.17
N ASP A 413 -9.68 50.85 -9.65
CA ASP A 413 -9.62 49.46 -10.07
C ASP A 413 -9.71 49.40 -11.60
N PRO A 414 -8.63 49.02 -12.32
CA PRO A 414 -8.63 48.98 -13.78
C PRO A 414 -9.70 48.03 -14.35
N GLU A 415 -10.08 46.97 -13.63
CA GLU A 415 -11.14 46.06 -14.07
C GLU A 415 -12.55 46.66 -13.93
N ALA A 416 -12.76 47.51 -12.92
CA ALA A 416 -14.02 48.21 -12.73
C ALA A 416 -14.19 49.32 -13.77
N ILE A 417 -13.11 50.03 -14.09
CA ILE A 417 -13.08 51.07 -15.12
C ILE A 417 -13.31 50.47 -16.51
N ALA A 418 -12.66 49.33 -16.83
CA ALA A 418 -12.89 48.64 -18.10
C ALA A 418 -14.34 48.15 -18.23
N ARG A 419 -14.94 47.60 -17.16
CA ARG A 419 -16.35 47.21 -17.16
C ARG A 419 -17.28 48.40 -17.36
N ALA A 420 -17.07 49.49 -16.63
CA ALA A 420 -17.88 50.70 -16.76
C ALA A 420 -17.77 51.33 -18.16
N ALA A 421 -16.58 51.33 -18.77
CA ALA A 421 -16.38 51.84 -20.12
C ALA A 421 -17.10 50.99 -21.19
N ILE A 422 -17.05 49.66 -21.06
CA ILE A 422 -17.78 48.75 -21.97
C ILE A 422 -19.29 48.90 -21.79
N GLU A 423 -19.76 49.08 -20.56
CA GLU A 423 -21.18 49.25 -20.25
C GLU A 423 -21.73 50.61 -20.75
N ALA A 424 -21.00 51.70 -20.53
CA ALA A 424 -21.35 53.02 -21.07
C ALA A 424 -21.37 53.04 -22.62
N TYR A 425 -20.43 52.34 -23.28
CA TYR A 425 -20.45 52.20 -24.74
C TYR A 425 -21.65 51.39 -25.23
N ARG A 426 -22.03 50.32 -24.50
CA ARG A 426 -23.24 49.54 -24.78
C ARG A 426 -24.52 50.37 -24.63
N GLU A 427 -24.61 51.22 -23.61
CA GLU A 427 -25.75 52.13 -23.42
C GLU A 427 -25.80 53.24 -24.47
N GLY A 428 -24.67 53.85 -24.80
CA GLY A 428 -24.59 54.87 -25.86
C GLY A 428 -25.03 54.34 -27.23
N ARG A 429 -24.75 53.07 -27.54
CA ARG A 429 -25.25 52.45 -28.79
C ARG A 429 -26.75 52.17 -28.74
N LYS A 430 -27.32 51.85 -27.56
CA LYS A 430 -28.77 51.67 -27.39
C LYS A 430 -29.54 52.99 -27.52
N ASP A 431 -29.00 54.10 -27.02
CA ASP A 431 -29.63 55.43 -27.15
C ASP A 431 -29.48 56.02 -28.55
N SER A 432 -28.39 55.73 -29.27
CA SER A 432 -28.22 56.16 -30.67
C SER A 432 -29.23 55.54 -31.65
N GLY A 433 -29.91 54.44 -31.25
CA GLY A 433 -31.00 53.83 -32.02
C GLY A 433 -32.39 54.42 -31.74
N LYS A 434 -32.51 55.43 -30.86
CA LYS A 434 -33.80 56.00 -30.41
C LYS A 434 -33.98 57.50 -30.70
N ILE A 435 -33.00 58.16 -31.32
CA ILE A 435 -33.09 59.57 -31.71
C ILE A 435 -33.42 59.65 -33.20
N ASP A 436 -34.70 59.43 -33.50
CA ASP A 436 -35.37 59.95 -34.69
C ASP A 436 -36.81 60.25 -34.27
N LEU A 437 -37.29 61.45 -34.64
CA LEU A 437 -38.65 61.99 -34.49
C LEU A 437 -38.97 62.73 -33.18
N ASP A 438 -38.69 64.02 -33.17
CA ASP A 438 -39.73 65.07 -33.25
C ASP A 438 -39.05 66.42 -33.07
N PHE A 439 -39.14 67.32 -34.06
CA PHE A 439 -39.42 68.76 -33.94
C PHE A 439 -39.50 69.36 -35.36
N ASP A 440 -40.61 70.08 -35.60
CA ASP A 440 -41.04 70.72 -36.85
C ASP A 440 -39.99 71.52 -37.63
#